data_AF-H6N725-F1
#
_entry.id   AF-H6N725-F1
#
_cell.length_a   1.000
_cell.length_b   1.000
_cell.length_c   1.000
_cell.angle_alpha   90.00
_cell.angle_beta   90.00
_cell.angle_gamma   90.00
#
_symmetry.space_group_name_H-M   'P 1'
#
loop_
_entity.id
_entity.type
_entity.pdbx_description
1 polymer ?
#
loop_
_entity_poly.entity_id
_entity_poly.type
_entity_poly.pdbx_seq_one_letter_code
_entity_poly.pdbx_strand_id
1 'polypeptide(L)'
;MLGAKLIVGTSGVTFSCCSAYHYACTRTGNIGDALTSEGFEFIFKLSNKGGNGGQRATRFQKAFIDNREFISSTWKSLKNGSVELLNYEDDDEGEVSLMMWCSEAIKQPVRAKNSYLFIFAARWCTLNMEDKIILEGHTLDSSNNLEDWKNKLKNIDVRAITNETSEDKKIKKVMDYCHIKKDRVYYNDKKNIYNNLKQFCLKKN
;
A
#
# COMPACT_ATOMS: atom_id res chain seq x y z
N MET A 1 25.50 -48.10 -16.03
CA MET A 1 26.33 -46.89 -16.28
C MET A 1 25.37 -45.76 -16.60
N LEU A 2 25.24 -44.78 -15.70
CA LEU A 2 25.71 -43.38 -15.86
C LEU A 2 24.95 -42.65 -16.98
N GLY A 3 24.29 -41.50 -16.81
CA GLY A 3 24.19 -40.57 -15.69
C GLY A 3 23.34 -39.37 -16.13
N ALA A 4 22.73 -38.69 -15.16
CA ALA A 4 21.89 -37.51 -15.35
C ALA A 4 22.64 -36.29 -15.89
N LYS A 5 21.90 -35.35 -16.51
CA LYS A 5 22.03 -33.91 -16.22
C LYS A 5 20.70 -33.19 -16.44
N LEU A 6 19.99 -33.02 -15.33
CA LEU A 6 19.00 -31.97 -15.13
C LEU A 6 19.68 -30.60 -15.28
N ILE A 7 19.11 -29.73 -16.11
CA ILE A 7 19.29 -28.29 -15.97
C ILE A 7 17.96 -27.75 -15.44
N VAL A 8 17.95 -27.52 -14.13
CA VAL A 8 16.93 -26.71 -13.44
C VAL A 8 17.40 -25.26 -13.57
N GLY A 9 16.65 -24.46 -14.33
CA GLY A 9 16.84 -23.01 -14.45
C GLY A 9 15.56 -22.31 -14.01
N THR A 10 15.61 -21.77 -12.79
CA THR A 10 14.54 -21.05 -12.10
C THR A 10 14.18 -19.73 -12.77
N SER A 11 12.89 -19.43 -12.89
CA SER A 11 12.33 -18.10 -12.60
C SER A 11 10.80 -18.19 -12.54
N GLY A 12 10.31 -18.67 -11.40
CA GLY A 12 8.89 -18.59 -11.05
C GLY A 12 8.50 -17.15 -10.73
N VAL A 13 8.37 -16.29 -11.74
CA VAL A 13 7.49 -15.12 -11.66
C VAL A 13 6.08 -15.65 -11.88
N THR A 14 5.48 -16.20 -10.82
CA THR A 14 4.05 -16.47 -10.84
C THR A 14 3.34 -15.12 -10.80
N PHE A 15 2.86 -14.75 -11.98
CA PHE A 15 1.95 -13.67 -12.28
C PHE A 15 0.77 -13.66 -11.29
N SER A 16 0.90 -12.91 -10.19
CA SER A 16 -0.23 -12.49 -9.35
C SER A 16 -0.99 -11.31 -10.00
N CYS A 17 -1.17 -11.33 -11.33
CA CYS A 17 -1.99 -10.34 -12.05
C CYS A 17 -3.39 -10.89 -12.42
N CYS A 18 -3.67 -12.17 -12.15
CA CYS A 18 -4.94 -12.78 -12.55
C CYS A 18 -6.13 -12.46 -11.62
N SER A 19 -5.92 -11.93 -10.41
CA SER A 19 -7.02 -11.57 -9.51
C SER A 19 -7.68 -10.24 -9.89
N ALA A 20 -6.90 -9.20 -10.19
CA ALA A 20 -7.44 -7.88 -10.56
C ALA A 20 -8.20 -7.90 -11.91
N TYR A 21 -7.72 -8.69 -12.88
CA TYR A 21 -8.35 -8.77 -14.20
C TYR A 21 -9.69 -9.52 -14.16
N HIS A 22 -9.79 -10.63 -13.43
CA HIS A 22 -11.08 -11.33 -13.24
C HIS A 22 -12.06 -10.52 -12.41
N TYR A 23 -11.57 -9.77 -11.43
CA TYR A 23 -12.37 -8.90 -10.58
C TYR A 23 -13.00 -7.73 -11.36
N ALA A 24 -12.26 -7.14 -12.30
CA ALA A 24 -12.77 -6.07 -13.16
C ALA A 24 -13.86 -6.53 -14.17
N CYS A 25 -13.97 -7.83 -14.44
CA CYS A 25 -14.95 -8.36 -15.40
C CYS A 25 -16.33 -8.69 -14.79
N THR A 26 -16.45 -8.79 -13.46
CA THR A 26 -17.68 -9.25 -12.79
C THR A 26 -18.47 -8.15 -12.10
N ARG A 27 -17.90 -6.93 -11.98
CA ARG A 27 -18.56 -5.81 -11.32
C ARG A 27 -19.08 -4.74 -12.27
N THR A 28 -20.31 -4.35 -12.03
CA THR A 28 -20.95 -3.16 -12.61
C THR A 28 -20.82 -1.99 -11.64
N GLY A 29 -20.38 -0.83 -12.13
CA GLY A 29 -20.25 0.39 -11.31
C GLY A 29 -19.01 1.20 -11.68
N ASN A 30 -18.72 2.22 -10.87
CA ASN A 30 -17.48 2.97 -10.97
C ASN A 30 -16.38 2.34 -10.10
N ILE A 31 -15.12 2.71 -10.36
CA ILE A 31 -13.94 2.21 -9.64
C ILE A 31 -14.02 2.54 -8.14
N GLY A 32 -14.53 3.71 -7.78
CA GLY A 32 -14.66 4.17 -6.39
C GLY A 32 -15.55 3.27 -5.54
N ASP A 33 -16.72 2.90 -6.05
CA ASP A 33 -17.67 2.00 -5.40
C ASP A 33 -17.06 0.60 -5.27
N ALA A 34 -16.38 0.15 -6.32
CA ALA A 34 -15.77 -1.17 -6.32
C ALA A 34 -14.63 -1.29 -5.31
N LEU A 35 -13.82 -0.25 -5.12
CA LEU A 35 -12.79 -0.21 -4.07
C LEU A 35 -13.40 -0.06 -2.68
N THR A 36 -14.44 0.77 -2.52
CA THR A 36 -15.08 0.97 -1.22
C THR A 36 -15.64 -0.34 -0.65
N SER A 37 -16.28 -1.17 -1.47
CA SER A 37 -16.87 -2.41 -0.96
C SER A 37 -15.81 -3.48 -0.59
N GLU A 38 -14.60 -3.38 -1.13
CA GLU A 38 -13.44 -4.20 -0.70
C GLU A 38 -12.79 -3.64 0.57
N GLY A 39 -13.33 -2.55 1.11
CA GLY A 39 -12.87 -1.92 2.34
C GLY A 39 -11.66 -1.01 2.15
N PHE A 40 -11.35 -0.57 0.92
CA PHE A 40 -10.38 0.49 0.73
C PHE A 40 -10.92 1.80 1.31
N GLU A 41 -10.04 2.53 2.01
CA GLU A 41 -10.35 3.84 2.55
C GLU A 41 -9.62 4.91 1.72
N PHE A 42 -10.36 5.93 1.28
CA PHE A 42 -9.84 6.94 0.35
C PHE A 42 -9.25 8.15 1.07
N ILE A 43 -8.12 8.66 0.55
CA ILE A 43 -7.46 9.88 1.05
C ILE A 43 -8.39 11.10 0.89
N PHE A 44 -9.12 11.21 -0.22
CA PHE A 44 -9.98 12.37 -0.48
C PHE A 44 -11.19 12.50 0.46
N LYS A 45 -11.54 11.43 1.20
CA LYS A 45 -12.60 11.47 2.24
C LYS A 45 -12.10 12.05 3.57
N LEU A 46 -10.79 12.29 3.72
CA LEU A 46 -10.22 12.92 4.91
C LEU A 46 -10.56 14.41 4.99
N SER A 47 -10.57 14.94 6.21
CA SER A 47 -10.81 16.36 6.44
C SER A 47 -9.63 17.23 5.98
N ASN A 48 -9.93 18.42 5.48
CA ASN A 48 -8.92 19.44 5.17
C ASN A 48 -8.51 20.26 6.41
N LYS A 49 -8.84 19.82 7.63
CA LYS A 49 -8.52 20.56 8.85
C LYS A 49 -7.04 20.34 9.22
N GLY A 50 -6.33 21.42 9.52
CA GLY A 50 -4.88 21.45 9.82
C GLY A 50 -4.11 22.42 8.92
N GLY A 51 -2.87 22.78 9.29
CA GLY A 51 -2.02 23.67 8.47
C GLY A 51 -1.58 23.04 7.15
N ASN A 52 -1.36 23.85 6.11
CA ASN A 52 -1.00 23.46 4.73
C ASN A 52 -1.87 22.33 4.13
N GLY A 53 -3.20 22.55 4.05
CA GLY A 53 -4.12 21.62 3.37
C GLY A 53 -4.64 20.44 4.21
N GLY A 54 -4.22 20.34 5.47
CA GLY A 54 -4.73 19.37 6.44
C GLY A 54 -4.31 17.92 6.17
N GLN A 55 -4.95 16.97 6.86
CA GLN A 55 -4.62 15.55 6.75
C GLN A 55 -4.72 15.00 5.33
N ARG A 56 -5.62 15.54 4.50
CA ARG A 56 -5.78 15.13 3.11
C ARG A 56 -4.55 15.46 2.26
N ALA A 57 -4.08 16.71 2.31
CA ALA A 57 -2.97 17.19 1.49
C ALA A 57 -1.68 16.42 1.81
N THR A 58 -1.30 16.36 3.10
CA THR A 58 -0.11 15.63 3.56
C THR A 58 -0.08 14.17 3.08
N ARG A 59 -1.24 13.52 2.94
CA ARG A 59 -1.35 12.13 2.51
C ARG A 59 -1.24 11.97 0.99
N PHE A 60 -1.79 12.89 0.22
CA PHE A 60 -1.53 12.94 -1.22
C PHE A 60 -0.08 13.28 -1.52
N GLN A 61 0.54 14.19 -0.74
CA GLN A 61 1.95 14.53 -0.88
C GLN A 61 2.83 13.30 -0.67
N LYS A 62 2.59 12.57 0.44
CA LYS A 62 3.28 11.31 0.73
C LYS A 62 3.04 10.28 -0.38
N ALA A 63 1.79 10.08 -0.79
CA ALA A 63 1.46 9.13 -1.85
C ALA A 63 2.15 9.47 -3.18
N PHE A 64 2.27 10.75 -3.52
CA PHE A 64 2.99 11.21 -4.70
C PHE A 64 4.50 10.91 -4.58
N ILE A 65 5.14 11.31 -3.47
CA ILE A 65 6.58 11.07 -3.22
C ILE A 65 6.90 9.57 -3.27
N ASP A 66 6.15 8.74 -2.53
CA ASP A 66 6.38 7.30 -2.43
C ASP A 66 6.20 6.56 -3.76
N ASN A 67 5.46 7.16 -4.70
CA ASN A 67 5.16 6.54 -5.99
C ASN A 67 5.77 7.30 -7.18
N ARG A 68 6.55 8.35 -6.96
CA ARG A 68 7.03 9.26 -8.02
C ARG A 68 7.75 8.52 -9.14
N GLU A 69 8.66 7.61 -8.80
CA GLU A 69 9.38 6.80 -9.79
C GLU A 69 8.44 5.94 -10.64
N PHE A 70 7.44 5.32 -9.99
CA PHE A 70 6.49 4.46 -10.67
C PHE A 70 5.50 5.27 -11.52
N ILE A 71 5.05 6.42 -11.03
CA ILE A 71 4.24 7.39 -11.79
C ILE A 71 5.02 7.82 -13.05
N SER A 72 6.30 8.19 -12.90
CA SER A 72 7.16 8.56 -14.03
C SER A 72 7.29 7.43 -15.06
N SER A 73 7.46 6.18 -14.60
CA SER A 73 7.55 5.02 -15.50
C SER A 73 6.25 4.70 -16.24
N THR A 74 5.10 5.08 -15.68
CA THR A 74 3.76 4.77 -16.21
C THR A 74 3.08 5.97 -16.87
N TRP A 75 3.70 7.15 -16.82
CA TRP A 75 3.20 8.43 -17.33
C TRP A 75 2.62 8.33 -18.74
N LYS A 76 3.33 7.69 -19.67
CA LYS A 76 2.87 7.61 -21.08
C LYS A 76 1.52 6.91 -21.21
N SER A 77 1.26 5.91 -20.37
CA SER A 77 -0.03 5.20 -20.30
C SER A 77 -1.11 6.03 -19.63
N LEU A 78 -0.73 6.91 -18.70
CA LEU A 78 -1.65 7.83 -18.02
C LEU A 78 -2.02 9.02 -18.90
N LYS A 79 -1.06 9.62 -19.60
CA LYS A 79 -1.26 10.79 -20.48
C LYS A 79 -2.21 10.51 -21.64
N ASN A 80 -2.20 9.30 -22.17
CA ASN A 80 -3.08 8.91 -23.29
C ASN A 80 -4.29 8.09 -22.83
N GLY A 81 -4.54 8.06 -21.52
CA GLY A 81 -5.59 7.28 -20.89
C GLY A 81 -6.96 7.98 -20.90
N SER A 82 -7.98 7.30 -20.38
CA SER A 82 -9.31 7.90 -20.16
C SER A 82 -9.33 8.95 -19.05
N VAL A 83 -8.27 8.99 -18.23
CA VAL A 83 -8.00 10.02 -17.23
C VAL A 83 -6.52 10.34 -17.30
N GLU A 84 -6.21 11.57 -17.69
CA GLU A 84 -4.86 12.07 -17.82
C GLU A 84 -4.32 12.50 -16.46
N LEU A 85 -3.12 12.06 -16.12
CA LEU A 85 -2.33 12.73 -15.11
C LEU A 85 -1.67 13.91 -15.82
N LEU A 86 -1.69 15.11 -15.24
CA LEU A 86 -1.05 16.32 -15.78
C LEU A 86 0.00 16.80 -14.78
N ASN A 87 0.92 17.68 -15.18
CA ASN A 87 1.85 18.41 -14.31
C ASN A 87 2.52 17.60 -13.17
N TYR A 88 2.80 16.31 -13.38
CA TYR A 88 3.43 15.46 -12.35
C TYR A 88 4.96 15.64 -12.28
N GLU A 89 5.56 16.22 -13.32
CA GLU A 89 6.99 16.51 -13.38
C GLU A 89 7.36 17.75 -12.56
N ASP A 90 6.37 18.59 -12.26
CA ASP A 90 6.51 19.74 -11.38
C ASP A 90 6.47 19.27 -9.92
N ASP A 91 7.58 19.47 -9.21
CA ASP A 91 7.75 19.07 -7.81
C ASP A 91 6.79 19.80 -6.87
N ASP A 92 6.31 20.99 -7.25
CA ASP A 92 5.39 21.80 -6.45
C ASP A 92 3.91 21.49 -6.78
N GLU A 93 3.61 20.96 -7.98
CA GLU A 93 2.23 20.66 -8.41
C GLU A 93 1.88 19.16 -8.42
N GLY A 94 2.86 18.26 -8.26
CA GLY A 94 2.66 16.82 -8.40
C GLY A 94 1.60 16.22 -7.46
N GLU A 95 1.49 16.72 -6.23
CA GLU A 95 0.44 16.35 -5.28
C GLU A 95 -0.96 16.72 -5.80
N VAL A 96 -1.13 17.97 -6.25
CA VAL A 96 -2.41 18.51 -6.72
C VAL A 96 -2.86 17.74 -7.95
N SER A 97 -1.92 17.48 -8.86
CA SER A 97 -2.11 16.65 -10.03
C SER A 97 -2.57 15.24 -9.69
N LEU A 98 -1.95 14.59 -8.71
CA LEU A 98 -2.36 13.25 -8.26
C LEU A 98 -3.75 13.28 -7.61
N MET A 99 -4.07 14.31 -6.81
CA MET A 99 -5.37 14.48 -6.20
C MET A 99 -6.48 14.64 -7.26
N MET A 100 -6.25 15.46 -8.28
CA MET A 100 -7.18 15.64 -9.41
C MET A 100 -7.36 14.34 -10.20
N TRP A 101 -6.25 13.68 -10.54
CA TRP A 101 -6.28 12.39 -11.22
C TRP A 101 -7.10 11.35 -10.44
N CYS A 102 -6.87 11.25 -9.13
CA CYS A 102 -7.62 10.35 -8.26
C CYS A 102 -9.11 10.65 -8.25
N SER A 103 -9.50 11.93 -8.26
CA SER A 103 -10.90 12.34 -8.26
C SER A 103 -11.65 11.93 -9.54
N GLU A 104 -10.95 11.86 -10.66
CA GLU A 104 -11.51 11.47 -11.96
C GLU A 104 -11.41 9.95 -12.17
N ALA A 105 -10.30 9.31 -11.78
CA ALA A 105 -10.08 7.88 -11.92
C ALA A 105 -11.16 7.05 -11.22
N ILE A 106 -11.56 7.44 -10.00
CA ILE A 106 -12.59 6.70 -9.24
C ILE A 106 -13.98 6.76 -9.88
N LYS A 107 -14.26 7.78 -10.70
CA LYS A 107 -15.56 7.95 -11.38
C LYS A 107 -15.66 7.07 -12.63
N GLN A 108 -14.52 6.58 -13.13
CA GLN A 108 -14.49 5.76 -14.33
C GLN A 108 -15.16 4.40 -14.09
N PRO A 109 -15.83 3.83 -15.10
CA PRO A 109 -16.47 2.54 -14.98
C PRO A 109 -15.44 1.42 -14.84
N VAL A 110 -15.77 0.38 -14.07
CA VAL A 110 -14.99 -0.86 -13.98
C VAL A 110 -15.14 -1.62 -15.30
N ARG A 111 -14.14 -1.51 -16.17
CA ARG A 111 -14.09 -2.18 -17.49
C ARG A 111 -12.66 -2.63 -17.77
N ALA A 112 -12.47 -3.61 -18.65
CA ALA A 112 -11.15 -4.11 -19.03
C ALA A 112 -10.18 -2.99 -19.46
N LYS A 113 -10.66 -2.02 -20.25
CA LYS A 113 -9.87 -0.86 -20.69
C LYS A 113 -9.45 0.09 -19.56
N ASN A 114 -10.13 0.05 -18.41
CA ASN A 114 -9.85 0.89 -17.23
C ASN A 114 -9.21 0.07 -16.09
N SER A 115 -8.77 -1.16 -16.36
CA SER A 115 -8.15 -2.04 -15.34
C SER A 115 -6.90 -1.41 -14.71
N TYR A 116 -6.11 -0.68 -15.50
CA TYR A 116 -4.95 0.07 -15.01
C TYR A 116 -5.37 1.19 -14.03
N LEU A 117 -6.46 1.92 -14.33
CA LEU A 117 -6.99 2.94 -13.42
C LEU A 117 -7.42 2.33 -12.09
N PHE A 118 -8.03 1.14 -12.11
CA PHE A 118 -8.41 0.45 -10.89
C PHE A 118 -7.17 0.13 -10.03
N ILE A 119 -6.13 -0.44 -10.64
CA ILE A 119 -4.88 -0.80 -9.95
C ILE A 119 -4.20 0.43 -9.37
N PHE A 120 -4.10 1.51 -10.15
CA PHE A 120 -3.44 2.74 -9.73
C PHE A 120 -4.27 3.51 -8.70
N ALA A 121 -5.59 3.57 -8.84
CA ALA A 121 -6.47 4.19 -7.86
C ALA A 121 -6.41 3.46 -6.51
N ALA A 122 -6.39 2.13 -6.53
CA ALA A 122 -6.18 1.30 -5.34
C ALA A 122 -4.83 1.52 -4.66
N ARG A 123 -3.85 2.10 -5.35
CA ARG A 123 -2.50 2.33 -4.79
C ARG A 123 -2.29 3.76 -4.34
N TRP A 124 -2.75 4.73 -5.13
CA TRP A 124 -2.41 6.14 -4.95
C TRP A 124 -3.53 6.97 -4.32
N CYS A 125 -4.78 6.51 -4.42
CA CYS A 125 -5.93 7.28 -3.94
C CYS A 125 -6.41 6.83 -2.56
N THR A 126 -5.86 5.74 -2.03
CA THR A 126 -6.31 5.07 -0.80
C THR A 126 -5.23 5.07 0.27
N LEU A 127 -5.64 4.92 1.53
CA LEU A 127 -4.74 4.90 2.67
C LEU A 127 -3.84 3.67 2.67
N ASN A 128 -2.57 3.88 3.04
CA ASN A 128 -1.70 2.79 3.49
C ASN A 128 -1.95 2.46 4.97
N MET A 129 -1.35 1.38 5.45
CA MET A 129 -1.51 0.91 6.83
C MET A 129 -1.05 1.96 7.86
N GLU A 130 0.10 2.59 7.64
CA GLU A 130 0.66 3.61 8.54
C GLU A 130 -0.27 4.82 8.67
N ASP A 131 -0.77 5.33 7.55
CA ASP A 131 -1.65 6.49 7.52
C ASP A 131 -2.97 6.19 8.24
N LYS A 132 -3.53 5.00 8.05
CA LYS A 132 -4.71 4.52 8.78
C LYS A 132 -4.45 4.44 10.29
N ILE A 133 -3.30 3.91 10.71
CA ILE A 133 -2.91 3.82 12.12
C ILE A 133 -2.74 5.22 12.74
N ILE A 134 -2.12 6.17 12.02
CA ILE A 134 -1.95 7.55 12.47
C ILE A 134 -3.29 8.26 12.63
N LEU A 135 -4.22 8.07 11.70
CA LEU A 135 -5.56 8.65 11.79
C LEU A 135 -6.37 8.11 12.97
N GLU A 136 -6.06 6.90 13.45
CA GLU A 136 -6.62 6.35 14.69
C GLU A 136 -5.89 6.81 15.96
N GLY A 137 -4.92 7.72 15.85
CA GLY A 137 -4.20 8.30 16.98
C GLY A 137 -3.01 7.47 17.47
N HIS A 138 -2.53 6.51 16.66
CA HIS A 138 -1.39 5.67 17.01
C HIS A 138 -0.15 6.02 16.17
N THR A 139 1.03 5.67 16.67
CA THR A 139 2.28 5.82 15.91
C THR A 139 3.02 4.50 15.81
N LEU A 140 3.58 4.22 14.63
CA LEU A 140 4.43 3.06 14.43
C LEU A 140 5.85 3.35 14.93
N ASP A 141 6.47 2.30 15.45
CA ASP A 141 7.85 2.28 15.89
C ASP A 141 8.77 2.16 14.68
N SER A 142 9.64 3.15 14.52
CA SER A 142 10.64 3.21 13.46
C SER A 142 12.05 2.91 13.97
N SER A 143 12.21 2.46 15.22
CA SER A 143 13.52 2.11 15.78
C SER A 143 14.12 0.91 15.03
N ASN A 144 15.40 1.02 14.68
CA ASN A 144 16.20 -0.09 14.15
C ASN A 144 16.98 -0.82 15.27
N ASN A 145 16.78 -0.42 16.53
CA ASN A 145 17.51 -0.97 17.66
C ASN A 145 16.86 -2.26 18.16
N LEU A 146 17.57 -3.38 17.98
CA LEU A 146 17.10 -4.70 18.40
C LEU A 146 16.76 -4.77 19.89
N GLU A 147 17.49 -4.06 20.74
CA GLU A 147 17.29 -4.11 22.19
C GLU A 147 15.99 -3.42 22.63
N ASP A 148 15.62 -2.32 21.96
CA ASP A 148 14.32 -1.66 22.18
C ASP A 148 13.17 -2.61 21.84
N TRP A 149 13.30 -3.31 20.70
CA TRP A 149 12.33 -4.30 20.26
C TRP A 149 12.27 -5.53 21.18
N LYS A 150 13.40 -6.01 21.68
CA LYS A 150 13.45 -7.09 22.69
C LYS A 150 12.69 -6.70 23.95
N ASN A 151 12.93 -5.50 24.47
CA ASN A 151 12.24 -5.00 25.66
C ASN A 151 10.74 -4.82 25.44
N LYS A 152 10.35 -4.35 24.25
CA LYS A 152 8.96 -4.17 23.85
C LYS A 152 8.19 -5.49 23.72
N LEU A 153 8.81 -6.50 23.12
CA LEU A 153 8.16 -7.77 22.77
C LEU A 153 8.43 -8.91 23.77
N LYS A 154 9.12 -8.63 24.87
CA LYS A 154 9.59 -9.62 25.87
C LYS A 154 8.54 -10.64 26.32
N ASN A 155 7.27 -10.26 26.34
CA ASN A 155 6.15 -11.10 26.80
C ASN A 155 5.06 -11.30 25.73
N ILE A 156 5.39 -11.05 24.46
CA ILE A 156 4.41 -11.11 23.38
C ILE A 156 4.69 -12.34 22.51
N ASP A 157 3.67 -13.16 22.30
CA ASP A 157 3.73 -14.24 21.31
C ASP A 157 3.57 -13.68 19.90
N VAL A 158 4.59 -13.90 19.05
CA VAL A 158 4.65 -13.37 17.69
C VAL A 158 4.51 -14.47 16.62
N ARG A 159 3.97 -15.65 16.98
CA ARG A 159 3.65 -16.74 16.03
C ARG A 159 2.81 -16.30 14.83
N ALA A 160 1.99 -15.25 15.01
CA ALA A 160 1.23 -14.62 13.92
C ALA A 160 2.10 -13.97 12.83
N ILE A 161 3.38 -13.69 13.12
CA ILE A 161 4.37 -13.16 12.19
C ILE A 161 5.44 -14.21 11.85
N THR A 162 5.92 -14.97 12.84
CA THR A 162 7.02 -15.92 12.64
C THR A 162 6.99 -17.10 13.60
N ASN A 163 7.36 -18.28 13.10
CA ASN A 163 7.54 -19.52 13.88
C ASN A 163 9.00 -19.74 14.33
N GLU A 164 9.81 -18.68 14.38
CA GLU A 164 11.22 -18.75 14.77
C GLU A 164 11.37 -19.06 16.26
N THR A 165 12.30 -19.94 16.61
CA THR A 165 12.55 -20.37 18.00
C THR A 165 13.68 -19.59 18.67
N SER A 166 14.61 -19.02 17.90
CA SER A 166 15.63 -18.11 18.40
C SER A 166 15.03 -16.74 18.68
N GLU A 167 15.14 -16.25 19.92
CA GLU A 167 14.54 -14.98 20.32
C GLU A 167 15.06 -13.81 19.48
N ASP A 168 16.36 -13.66 19.31
CA ASP A 168 16.95 -12.57 18.51
C ASP A 168 16.47 -12.58 17.05
N LYS A 169 16.41 -13.76 16.43
CA LYS A 169 15.92 -13.92 15.05
C LYS A 169 14.43 -13.63 14.95
N LYS A 170 13.65 -14.08 15.94
CA LYS A 170 12.21 -13.84 16.05
C LYS A 170 11.92 -12.34 16.13
N ILE A 171 12.61 -11.62 17.02
CA ILE A 171 12.47 -10.17 17.17
C ILE A 171 12.87 -9.43 15.90
N LYS A 172 13.99 -9.80 15.29
CA LYS A 172 14.43 -9.19 14.02
C LYS A 172 13.40 -9.36 12.90
N LYS A 173 12.80 -10.54 12.78
CA LYS A 173 11.73 -10.78 11.79
C LYS A 173 10.49 -9.93 12.04
N VAL A 174 10.14 -9.64 13.30
CA VAL A 174 9.04 -8.73 13.64
C VAL A 174 9.39 -7.30 13.26
N MET A 175 10.60 -6.83 13.56
CA MET A 175 11.09 -5.52 13.15
C MET A 175 11.05 -5.36 11.63
N ASP A 176 11.60 -6.31 10.88
CA ASP A 176 11.55 -6.33 9.41
C ASP A 176 10.11 -6.33 8.89
N TYR A 177 9.22 -7.11 9.52
CA TYR A 177 7.80 -7.12 9.19
C TYR A 177 7.18 -5.73 9.35
N CYS A 178 7.43 -5.05 10.47
CA CYS A 178 6.90 -3.72 10.73
C CYS A 178 7.36 -2.70 9.69
N HIS A 179 8.65 -2.71 9.33
CA HIS A 179 9.19 -1.81 8.31
C HIS A 179 8.66 -2.10 6.90
N ILE A 180 8.48 -3.37 6.53
CA ILE A 180 8.05 -3.75 5.18
C ILE A 180 6.54 -3.59 4.97
N LYS A 181 5.74 -3.78 6.02
CA LYS A 181 4.27 -3.85 5.88
C LYS A 181 3.58 -2.50 6.06
N LYS A 182 4.22 -1.52 6.69
CA LYS A 182 3.61 -0.21 7.00
C LYS A 182 3.16 0.58 5.76
N ASP A 183 3.89 0.47 4.65
CA ASP A 183 3.60 1.23 3.42
C ASP A 183 2.59 0.52 2.50
N ARG A 184 2.09 -0.65 2.90
CA ARG A 184 1.09 -1.38 2.09
C ARG A 184 -0.27 -0.70 2.18
N VAL A 185 -1.06 -0.82 1.11
CA VAL A 185 -2.44 -0.35 1.08
C VAL A 185 -3.31 -1.08 2.10
N TYR A 186 -4.16 -0.33 2.80
CA TYR A 186 -5.17 -0.87 3.70
C TYR A 186 -6.47 -1.22 2.96
N TYR A 187 -6.96 -2.44 3.17
CA TYR A 187 -8.27 -2.94 2.71
C TYR A 187 -8.63 -4.25 3.45
N ASN A 188 -9.87 -4.74 3.27
CA ASN A 188 -10.43 -5.82 4.12
C ASN A 188 -9.60 -7.11 4.12
N ASP A 189 -9.13 -7.59 2.96
CA ASP A 189 -8.34 -8.84 2.89
C ASP A 189 -6.96 -8.72 3.57
N LYS A 190 -6.54 -7.50 3.93
CA LYS A 190 -5.27 -7.25 4.63
C LYS A 190 -5.47 -6.87 6.09
N LYS A 191 -6.67 -7.06 6.64
CA LYS A 191 -6.98 -6.80 8.06
C LYS A 191 -6.05 -7.52 9.02
N ASN A 192 -5.60 -8.74 8.72
CA ASN A 192 -4.64 -9.46 9.56
C ASN A 192 -3.28 -8.75 9.63
N ILE A 193 -2.81 -8.18 8.53
CA ILE A 193 -1.56 -7.39 8.51
C ILE A 193 -1.75 -6.14 9.36
N TYR A 194 -2.87 -5.45 9.17
CA TYR A 194 -3.22 -4.27 9.93
C TYR A 194 -3.25 -4.53 11.44
N ASN A 195 -3.92 -5.61 11.87
CA ASN A 195 -4.00 -6.00 13.27
C ASN A 195 -2.62 -6.34 13.85
N ASN A 196 -1.78 -7.06 13.09
CA ASN A 196 -0.41 -7.36 13.49
C ASN A 196 0.41 -6.07 13.65
N LEU A 197 0.28 -5.11 12.73
CA LEU A 197 0.96 -3.81 12.87
C LEU A 197 0.52 -3.09 14.16
N LYS A 198 -0.78 -3.07 14.49
CA LYS A 198 -1.26 -2.49 15.76
C LYS A 198 -0.77 -3.23 17.00
N GLN A 199 -0.64 -4.56 16.92
CA GLN A 199 -0.23 -5.35 18.08
C GLN A 199 1.27 -5.25 18.35
N PHE A 200 2.09 -5.35 17.30
CA PHE A 200 3.54 -5.54 17.45
C PHE A 200 4.34 -4.28 17.14
N CYS A 201 3.82 -3.40 16.29
CA CYS A 201 4.62 -2.34 15.68
C CYS A 201 4.38 -0.95 16.24
N LEU A 202 3.42 -0.76 17.17
CA LEU A 202 3.19 0.57 17.76
C LEU A 202 4.32 1.01 18.68
N LYS A 203 4.60 2.32 18.73
CA LYS A 203 5.54 2.88 19.70
C LYS A 203 4.99 2.69 21.12
N LYS A 204 5.84 2.27 22.07
CA LYS A 204 5.47 2.21 23.49
C LYS A 204 5.55 3.63 24.07
N ASN A 205 4.52 4.06 24.79
CA ASN A 205 4.54 5.32 25.55
C ASN A 205 5.53 5.23 26.72
#